data_AF-A0A931X3Y1-F1
#
_entry.id   AF-A0A931X3Y1-F1
#
_cell.length_a   1.000
_cell.length_b   1.000
_cell.length_c   1.000
_cell.angle_alpha   90.00
_cell.angle_beta   90.00
_cell.angle_gamma   90.00
#
_symmetry.space_group_name_H-M   'P 1'
#
loop_
_entity.id
_entity.type
_entity.pdbx_description
1 polymer ?
#
loop_
_entity_poly.entity_id
_entity_poly.type
_entity_poly.pdbx_seq_one_letter_code
_entity_poly.pdbx_strand_id
1 'polypeptide(L)'
;MASVCALVASALSAWFASAQPQVPIQAIAADRSVIEAQIKAGLLYAEQAFAELGRRDEAALASAGRLAWESYTMMRFAAQGVRVLHAGRPSILADPLLLLAARNLNRAREMNIRARADIENSIAYPASRTRYLASATRNLGESLRIVRQAAELF
;
A
#
# COMPACT_ATOMS: atom_id res chain seq x y z
N MET A 1 -38.10 -33.69 -21.77
CA MET A 1 -36.94 -33.47 -20.89
C MET A 1 -36.17 -32.23 -21.37
N ALA A 2 -35.60 -31.48 -20.42
CA ALA A 2 -34.93 -30.17 -20.53
C ALA A 2 -35.86 -28.95 -20.68
N SER A 3 -35.68 -27.85 -19.96
CA SER A 3 -35.07 -27.61 -18.65
C SER A 3 -35.56 -26.23 -18.22
N VAL A 4 -36.08 -26.13 -17.01
CA VAL A 4 -36.42 -24.88 -16.32
C VAL A 4 -35.10 -24.17 -16.00
N CYS A 5 -34.71 -23.15 -16.78
CA CYS A 5 -33.49 -22.38 -16.53
C CYS A 5 -33.60 -20.92 -17.03
N ALA A 6 -34.72 -20.24 -16.77
CA ALA A 6 -34.88 -18.83 -17.16
C ALA A 6 -35.25 -17.89 -15.99
N LEU A 7 -34.85 -18.22 -14.76
CA LEU A 7 -35.26 -17.46 -13.57
C LEU A 7 -34.18 -17.36 -12.48
N VAL A 8 -32.91 -17.11 -12.82
CA VAL A 8 -31.87 -16.75 -11.81
C VAL A 8 -30.79 -15.80 -12.36
N ALA A 9 -31.12 -14.86 -13.26
CA ALA A 9 -30.10 -13.95 -13.81
C ALA A 9 -30.31 -12.46 -13.48
N SER A 10 -31.42 -12.06 -12.86
CA SER A 10 -31.75 -10.62 -12.70
C SER A 10 -31.78 -10.12 -11.25
N ALA A 11 -31.32 -10.89 -10.27
CA ALA A 11 -31.30 -10.46 -8.87
C ALA A 11 -29.92 -9.97 -8.36
N LEU A 12 -28.84 -10.13 -9.12
CA LEU A 12 -27.48 -9.78 -8.66
C LEU A 12 -27.01 -8.38 -9.09
N SER A 13 -27.72 -7.70 -9.98
CA SER A 13 -27.31 -6.38 -10.48
C SER A 13 -27.83 -5.20 -9.65
N ALA A 14 -28.68 -5.45 -8.65
CA ALA A 14 -29.32 -4.40 -7.85
C ALA A 14 -28.68 -4.17 -6.46
N TRP A 15 -27.68 -4.97 -6.06
CA TRP A 15 -27.07 -4.87 -4.72
C TRP A 15 -25.73 -4.13 -4.66
N PHE A 16 -25.11 -3.86 -5.81
CA PHE A 16 -23.85 -3.10 -5.88
C PHE A 16 -24.02 -1.58 -6.05
N ALA A 17 -25.26 -1.09 -6.04
CA ALA A 17 -25.56 0.34 -6.15
C ALA A 17 -25.75 1.02 -4.78
N SER A 18 -25.15 0.49 -3.71
CA SER A 18 -24.93 1.30 -2.52
C SER A 18 -23.80 2.28 -2.84
N ALA A 19 -24.21 3.49 -3.22
CA ALA A 19 -23.37 4.66 -3.29
C ALA A 19 -22.72 4.89 -1.93
N GLN A 20 -21.60 4.22 -1.67
CA GLN A 20 -20.67 4.65 -0.64
C GLN A 20 -20.16 6.01 -1.12
N PRO A 21 -20.20 7.06 -0.27
CA PRO A 21 -19.44 8.25 -0.58
C PRO A 21 -18.01 7.78 -0.82
N GLN A 22 -17.51 7.96 -2.04
CA GLN A 22 -16.12 7.71 -2.39
C GLN A 22 -15.28 8.75 -1.66
N VAL A 23 -15.12 8.56 -0.35
CA VAL A 23 -14.02 9.21 0.38
C VAL A 23 -12.79 8.74 -0.37
N PRO A 24 -11.97 9.66 -0.92
CA PRO A 24 -10.76 9.25 -1.60
C PRO A 24 -9.98 8.38 -0.61
N ILE A 25 -9.60 7.17 -1.05
CA ILE A 25 -8.80 6.23 -0.24
C ILE A 25 -7.54 6.93 0.29
N GLN A 26 -7.12 8.03 -0.35
CA GLN A 26 -6.10 8.98 0.08
C GLN A 26 -6.61 10.01 1.12
N ALA A 27 -7.30 9.56 2.16
CA ALA A 27 -7.75 10.41 3.25
C ALA A 27 -7.40 9.80 4.60
N ILE A 28 -7.18 10.63 5.61
CA ILE A 28 -7.02 10.14 6.98
C ILE A 28 -8.38 9.65 7.46
N ALA A 29 -8.49 8.36 7.75
CA ALA A 29 -9.71 7.75 8.26
C ALA A 29 -9.42 7.01 9.57
N ALA A 30 -10.35 7.06 10.52
CA ALA A 30 -10.32 6.24 11.73
C ALA A 30 -11.03 4.89 11.54
N ASP A 31 -11.69 4.69 10.41
CA ASP A 31 -12.39 3.45 10.08
C ASP A 31 -11.37 2.34 9.76
N ARG A 32 -11.47 1.21 10.49
CA ARG A 32 -10.56 0.07 10.34
C ARG A 32 -10.54 -0.48 8.92
N SER A 33 -11.70 -0.54 8.26
CA SER A 33 -11.81 -1.06 6.89
C SER A 33 -11.11 -0.16 5.86
N VAL A 34 -11.19 1.16 6.04
CA VAL A 34 -10.50 2.13 5.18
C VAL A 34 -9.00 2.07 5.40
N ILE A 35 -8.55 1.95 6.65
CA ILE A 35 -7.14 1.77 6.99
C ILE A 35 -6.60 0.48 6.36
N GLU A 36 -7.34 -0.64 6.49
CA GLU A 36 -6.95 -1.92 5.90
C GLU A 36 -6.85 -1.84 4.37
N ALA A 37 -7.80 -1.16 3.71
CA ALA A 37 -7.76 -0.91 2.27
C ALA A 37 -6.53 -0.07 1.87
N GLN A 38 -6.16 0.94 2.66
CA GLN A 38 -4.94 1.73 2.44
C GLN A 38 -3.66 0.87 2.60
N ILE A 39 -3.60 0.00 3.62
CA ILE A 39 -2.47 -0.92 3.80
C ILE A 39 -2.34 -1.85 2.60
N LYS A 40 -3.46 -2.46 2.15
CA LYS A 40 -3.50 -3.35 0.98
C LYS A 40 -3.11 -2.63 -0.31
N ALA A 41 -3.61 -1.42 -0.53
CA ALA A 41 -3.22 -0.60 -1.68
C ALA A 41 -1.72 -0.26 -1.65
N GLY A 42 -1.20 0.14 -0.48
CA GLY A 42 0.23 0.40 -0.30
C GLY A 42 1.09 -0.82 -0.59
N LEU A 43 0.67 -2.00 -0.12
CA LEU A 43 1.34 -3.27 -0.43
C LEU A 43 1.36 -3.55 -1.93
N LEU A 44 0.20 -3.45 -2.59
CA LEU A 44 0.08 -3.69 -4.04
C LEU A 44 1.00 -2.76 -4.85
N TYR A 45 1.04 -1.47 -4.52
CA TYR A 45 1.94 -0.54 -5.19
C TYR A 45 3.42 -0.86 -4.95
N ALA A 46 3.80 -1.27 -3.74
CA ALA A 46 5.17 -1.69 -3.46
C ALA A 46 5.55 -2.96 -4.25
N GLU A 47 4.63 -3.91 -4.42
CA GLU A 47 4.86 -5.14 -5.19
C GLU A 47 5.03 -4.83 -6.68
N GLN A 48 4.18 -3.95 -7.22
CA GLN A 48 4.31 -3.48 -8.59
C GLN A 48 5.62 -2.70 -8.80
N ALA A 49 5.99 -1.82 -7.87
CA ALA A 49 7.26 -1.10 -7.92
C ALA A 49 8.46 -2.05 -7.96
N PHE A 50 8.44 -3.10 -7.13
CA PHE A 50 9.49 -4.11 -7.08
C PHE A 50 9.57 -4.92 -8.39
N ALA A 51 8.43 -5.27 -8.97
CA ALA A 51 8.38 -5.96 -10.26
C ALA A 51 8.93 -5.09 -11.41
N GLU A 52 8.51 -3.83 -11.49
CA GLU A 52 8.99 -2.88 -12.51
C GLU A 52 10.50 -2.63 -12.40
N LEU A 53 11.05 -2.59 -11.18
CA LEU A 53 12.49 -2.45 -10.95
C LEU A 53 13.32 -3.55 -11.63
N GLY A 54 12.74 -4.75 -11.80
CA GLY A 54 13.37 -5.89 -12.46
C GLY A 54 13.64 -5.70 -13.95
N ARG A 55 12.89 -4.81 -14.62
CA ARG A 55 12.99 -4.58 -16.08
C ARG A 55 14.16 -3.68 -16.47
N ARG A 56 14.58 -2.79 -15.57
CA ARG A 56 15.80 -1.93 -15.67
C ARG A 56 15.85 -0.95 -16.84
N ASP A 57 14.91 -0.96 -17.78
CA ASP A 57 14.74 0.09 -18.76
C ASP A 57 14.24 1.38 -18.08
N GLU A 58 14.56 2.53 -18.65
CA GLU A 58 14.32 3.83 -18.01
C GLU A 58 12.83 4.11 -17.75
N ALA A 59 11.95 3.68 -18.67
CA ALA A 59 10.51 3.85 -18.51
C ALA A 59 9.97 3.00 -17.35
N ALA A 60 10.42 1.75 -17.24
CA ALA A 60 10.10 0.89 -16.10
C ALA A 60 10.66 1.44 -14.79
N LEU A 61 11.89 1.99 -14.78
CA LEU A 61 12.46 2.63 -13.60
C LEU A 61 11.63 3.86 -13.18
N ALA A 62 11.22 4.72 -14.11
CA ALA A 62 10.34 5.84 -13.80
C ALA A 62 8.99 5.37 -13.24
N SER A 63 8.41 4.31 -13.82
CA SER A 63 7.18 3.68 -13.31
C SER A 63 7.37 3.15 -11.89
N ALA A 64 8.47 2.43 -11.62
CA ALA A 64 8.81 1.91 -10.30
C ALA A 64 8.95 3.03 -9.26
N GLY A 65 9.59 4.15 -9.62
CA GLY A 65 9.72 5.32 -8.75
C GLY A 65 8.37 5.93 -8.37
N ARG A 66 7.46 6.07 -9.35
CA ARG A 66 6.09 6.54 -9.12
C ARG A 66 5.30 5.58 -8.24
N LEU A 67 5.38 4.27 -8.49
CA LEU A 67 4.68 3.26 -7.69
C LEU A 67 5.21 3.20 -6.25
N ALA A 68 6.52 3.35 -6.03
CA ALA A 68 7.10 3.49 -4.70
C ALA A 68 6.54 4.74 -3.97
N TRP A 69 6.27 5.83 -4.69
CA TRP A 69 5.64 7.02 -4.11
C TRP A 69 4.16 6.82 -3.75
N GLU A 70 3.38 6.15 -4.61
CA GLU A 70 1.98 5.82 -4.32
C GLU A 70 1.89 4.90 -3.09
N SER A 71 2.78 3.89 -3.03
CA SER A 71 2.98 3.01 -1.87
C SER A 71 3.24 3.81 -0.58
N TYR A 72 4.21 4.74 -0.62
CA TYR A 72 4.49 5.67 0.48
C TYR A 72 3.22 6.44 0.93
N THR A 73 2.48 6.98 -0.03
CA THR A 73 1.32 7.82 0.21
C THR A 73 0.22 7.04 0.94
N MET A 74 -0.08 5.83 0.48
CA MET A 74 -1.07 4.96 1.13
C MET A 74 -0.64 4.57 2.54
N MET A 75 0.63 4.19 2.74
CA MET A 75 1.14 3.83 4.07
C MET A 75 1.15 5.00 5.04
N ARG A 76 1.37 6.24 4.55
CA ARG A 76 1.27 7.45 5.36
C ARG A 76 -0.16 7.65 5.87
N PHE A 77 -1.16 7.54 4.99
CA PHE A 77 -2.56 7.67 5.38
C PHE A 77 -2.98 6.56 6.35
N ALA A 78 -2.61 5.31 6.06
CA ALA A 78 -2.88 4.19 6.94
C ALA A 78 -2.26 4.42 8.34
N ALA A 79 -0.97 4.76 8.41
CA ALA A 79 -0.28 4.99 9.68
C ALA A 79 -0.92 6.12 10.50
N GLN A 80 -1.40 7.18 9.84
CA GLN A 80 -2.10 8.26 10.50
C GLN A 80 -3.49 7.82 10.98
N GLY A 81 -4.23 7.07 10.16
CA GLY A 81 -5.50 6.48 10.53
C GLY A 81 -5.39 5.55 11.74
N VAL A 82 -4.36 4.70 11.79
CA VAL A 82 -4.07 3.84 12.96
C VAL A 82 -3.88 4.66 14.23
N ARG A 83 -3.15 5.78 14.14
CA ARG A 83 -2.94 6.67 15.30
C ARG A 83 -4.22 7.33 15.77
N VAL A 84 -5.08 7.78 14.84
CA VAL A 84 -6.39 8.35 15.19
C VAL A 84 -7.29 7.29 15.82
N LEU A 85 -7.36 6.09 15.23
CA LEU A 85 -8.11 4.96 15.77
C LEU A 85 -7.64 4.58 17.18
N HIS A 86 -6.32 4.58 17.42
CA HIS A 86 -5.75 4.30 18.74
C HIS A 86 -6.07 5.41 19.76
N ALA A 87 -5.93 6.68 19.39
CA ALA A 87 -6.20 7.82 20.27
C ALA A 87 -7.68 7.95 20.66
N GLY A 88 -8.60 7.47 19.83
CA GLY A 88 -10.03 7.43 20.12
C GLY A 88 -10.46 6.36 21.13
N ARG A 89 -9.55 5.47 21.57
CA ARG A 89 -9.85 4.41 22.54
C ARG A 89 -9.51 4.86 23.97
N PRO A 90 -10.36 4.53 24.97
CA PRO A 90 -9.99 4.65 26.38
C PRO A 90 -8.68 3.91 26.67
N SER A 91 -7.85 4.40 27.60
CA SER A 91 -6.53 3.83 27.92
C SER A 91 -6.57 2.34 28.30
N ILE A 92 -7.66 1.88 28.93
CA ILE A 92 -7.89 0.47 29.26
C ILE A 92 -8.13 -0.44 28.03
N LEU A 93 -8.44 0.16 26.87
CA LEU A 93 -8.66 -0.50 25.57
C LEU A 93 -7.55 -0.16 24.57
N ALA A 94 -6.46 0.46 25.02
CA ALA A 94 -5.32 0.81 24.19
C ALA A 94 -4.69 -0.48 23.63
N ASP A 95 -4.82 -0.64 22.31
CA ASP A 95 -4.37 -1.85 21.61
C ASP A 95 -2.88 -1.71 21.23
N PRO A 96 -1.97 -2.48 21.86
CA PRO A 96 -0.54 -2.41 21.54
C PRO A 96 -0.23 -2.88 20.11
N LEU A 97 -1.10 -3.70 19.51
CA LEU A 97 -0.93 -4.16 18.12
C LEU A 97 -1.14 -3.03 17.13
N LEU A 98 -2.07 -2.09 17.40
CA LEU A 98 -2.24 -0.88 16.58
C LEU A 98 -0.98 -0.01 16.61
N LEU A 99 -0.34 0.15 17.77
CA LEU A 99 0.92 0.91 17.86
C LEU A 99 2.06 0.22 17.10
N LEU A 100 2.14 -1.11 17.14
CA LEU A 100 3.11 -1.88 16.37
C LEU A 100 2.84 -1.76 14.85
N ALA A 101 1.58 -1.88 14.42
CA ALA A 101 1.19 -1.69 13.02
C ALA A 101 1.55 -0.29 12.52
N ALA A 102 1.27 0.75 13.31
CA ALA A 102 1.68 2.11 12.98
C ALA A 102 3.20 2.25 12.85
N ARG A 103 4.00 1.63 13.73
CA ARG A 103 5.47 1.65 13.62
C ARG A 103 5.95 0.94 12.36
N ASN A 104 5.38 -0.21 12.03
CA ASN A 104 5.71 -0.96 10.82
C ASN A 104 5.40 -0.14 9.56
N LEU A 105 4.20 0.45 9.46
CA LEU A 105 3.84 1.33 8.35
C LEU A 105 4.78 2.54 8.26
N ASN A 106 5.19 3.09 9.41
CA ASN A 106 6.14 4.20 9.47
C ASN A 106 7.55 3.82 8.98
N ARG A 107 8.01 2.61 9.25
CA ARG A 107 9.29 2.11 8.74
C ARG A 107 9.21 1.78 7.25
N ALA A 108 8.10 1.18 6.80
CA ALA A 108 7.86 0.89 5.40
C ALA A 108 7.83 2.15 4.52
N ARG A 109 7.17 3.23 4.97
CA ARG A 109 7.18 4.52 4.23
C ARG A 109 8.60 5.09 4.05
N GLU A 110 9.47 4.92 5.04
CA GLU A 110 10.87 5.39 4.96
C GLU A 110 11.65 4.58 3.93
N MET A 111 11.42 3.27 3.88
CA MET A 111 12.03 2.41 2.86
C MET A 111 11.54 2.78 1.45
N ASN A 112 10.25 3.07 1.25
CA ASN A 112 9.73 3.52 -0.03
C ASN A 112 10.33 4.85 -0.49
N ILE A 113 10.48 5.83 0.42
CA ILE A 113 11.14 7.11 0.09
C ILE A 113 12.58 6.87 -0.38
N ARG A 114 13.35 6.06 0.37
CA ARG A 114 14.74 5.75 0.02
C ARG A 114 14.83 5.01 -1.31
N ALA A 115 13.97 4.03 -1.52
CA ALA A 115 13.90 3.30 -2.78
C ALA A 115 13.60 4.22 -3.97
N ARG A 116 12.62 5.11 -3.84
CA ARG A 116 12.29 6.10 -4.87
C ARG A 116 13.51 6.97 -5.19
N ALA A 117 14.17 7.53 -4.18
CA ALA A 117 15.35 8.36 -4.38
C ALA A 117 16.49 7.60 -5.08
N ASP A 118 16.71 6.34 -4.70
CA ASP A 118 17.68 5.48 -5.37
C ASP A 118 17.29 5.22 -6.83
N ILE A 119 16.02 4.96 -7.12
CA ILE A 119 15.51 4.77 -8.49
C ILE A 119 15.75 6.04 -9.33
N GLU A 120 15.38 7.20 -8.82
CA GLU A 120 15.58 8.49 -9.50
C GLU A 120 17.08 8.75 -9.76
N ASN A 121 17.94 8.48 -8.78
CA ASN A 121 19.39 8.58 -8.93
C ASN A 121 19.96 7.56 -9.94
N SER A 122 19.36 6.37 -10.05
CA SER A 122 19.80 5.36 -11.02
C SER A 122 19.53 5.76 -12.48
N ILE A 123 18.53 6.63 -12.70
CA ILE A 123 18.21 7.24 -13.98
C ILE A 123 19.17 8.40 -14.24
N ALA A 124 19.28 9.34 -13.29
CA ALA A 124 20.11 10.54 -13.42
C ALA A 124 21.63 10.25 -13.50
N TYR A 125 22.11 9.16 -12.88
CA TYR A 125 23.52 8.81 -12.82
C TYR A 125 23.78 7.37 -13.34
N PRO A 126 23.77 7.14 -14.67
CA PRO A 126 23.91 5.80 -15.26
C PRO A 126 25.16 5.05 -14.82
N ALA A 127 26.29 5.75 -14.63
CA ALA A 127 27.55 5.15 -14.17
C ALA A 127 27.45 4.49 -12.78
N SER A 128 26.52 4.95 -11.93
CA SER A 128 26.27 4.38 -10.59
C SER A 128 24.97 3.58 -10.52
N ARG A 129 24.30 3.32 -11.66
CA ARG A 129 22.97 2.70 -11.73
C ARG A 129 22.88 1.39 -10.96
N THR A 130 23.82 0.46 -11.17
CA THR A 130 23.82 -0.85 -10.49
C THR A 130 23.80 -0.72 -8.96
N ARG A 131 24.57 0.24 -8.40
CA ARG A 131 24.62 0.49 -6.95
C ARG A 131 23.27 1.00 -6.44
N TYR A 132 22.69 1.98 -7.14
CA TYR A 132 21.40 2.55 -6.78
C TYR A 132 20.27 1.53 -6.89
N LEU A 133 20.21 0.76 -7.99
CA LEU A 133 19.20 -0.30 -8.16
C LEU A 133 19.31 -1.39 -7.10
N ALA A 134 20.53 -1.78 -6.69
CA ALA A 134 20.73 -2.72 -5.60
C ALA A 134 20.20 -2.16 -4.26
N SER A 135 20.40 -0.87 -4.00
CA SER A 135 19.86 -0.20 -2.81
C SER A 135 18.33 -0.10 -2.86
N ALA A 136 17.76 0.32 -4.00
CA ALA A 136 16.32 0.36 -4.22
C ALA A 136 15.66 -1.00 -4.02
N THR A 137 16.27 -2.07 -4.54
CA THR A 137 15.79 -3.46 -4.37
C THR A 137 15.75 -3.85 -2.90
N ARG A 138 16.82 -3.59 -2.13
CA ARG A 138 16.84 -3.88 -0.69
C ARG A 138 15.76 -3.10 0.07
N ASN A 139 15.63 -1.81 -0.22
CA ASN A 139 14.65 -0.95 0.43
C ASN A 139 13.21 -1.39 0.12
N LEU A 140 12.85 -1.65 -1.15
CA LEU A 140 11.51 -2.14 -1.50
C LEU A 140 11.24 -3.54 -0.91
N GLY A 141 12.22 -4.45 -0.94
CA GLY A 141 12.08 -5.78 -0.33
C GLY A 141 11.80 -5.71 1.17
N GLU A 142 12.52 -4.85 1.88
CA GLU A 142 12.29 -4.61 3.31
C GLU A 142 10.95 -3.92 3.57
N SER A 143 10.56 -2.96 2.72
CA SER A 143 9.22 -2.35 2.78
C SER A 143 8.13 -3.41 2.67
N LEU A 144 8.20 -4.29 1.67
CA LEU A 144 7.21 -5.35 1.44
C LEU A 144 7.06 -6.25 2.65
N ARG A 145 8.18 -6.71 3.22
CA ARG A 145 8.20 -7.55 4.41
C ARG A 145 7.49 -6.88 5.58
N ILE A 146 7.80 -5.60 5.85
CA ILE A 146 7.24 -4.87 6.99
C ILE A 146 5.75 -4.54 6.79
N VAL A 147 5.32 -4.22 5.57
CA VAL A 147 3.93 -3.89 5.28
C VAL A 147 3.04 -5.12 5.45
N ARG A 148 3.50 -6.29 5.01
CA ARG A 148 2.80 -7.56 5.26
C ARG A 148 2.63 -7.82 6.76
N GLN A 149 3.69 -7.59 7.55
CA GLN A 149 3.60 -7.66 9.01
C GLN A 149 2.61 -6.64 9.59
N ALA A 150 2.48 -5.45 9.01
CA ALA A 150 1.46 -4.48 9.44
C ALA A 150 0.04 -4.91 9.06
N ALA A 151 -0.13 -5.54 7.89
CA ALA A 151 -1.41 -6.04 7.40
C ALA A 151 -1.94 -7.19 8.26
N GLU A 152 -1.06 -8.08 8.76
CA GLU A 152 -1.42 -9.18 9.67
C GLU A 152 -1.90 -8.71 11.05
N LEU A 153 -1.62 -7.45 11.40
CA LEU A 153 -2.05 -6.84 12.67
C LEU A 153 -3.42 -6.13 12.55
N PHE A 154 -4.02 -6.14 11.36
CA PHE A 154 -5.33 -5.54 11.06
C PHE A 154 -6.37 -6.61 10.75
#